data_AF-A0A9D2D5X4-F1
#
_entry.id   AF-A0A9D2D5X4-F1
#
_cell.length_a   1.000
_cell.length_b   1.000
_cell.length_c   1.000
_cell.angle_alpha   90.00
_cell.angle_beta   90.00
_cell.angle_gamma   90.00
#
_symmetry.space_group_name_H-M   'P 1'
#
loop_
_entity.id
_entity.type
_entity.pdbx_description
1 polymer ?
#
loop_
_entity_poly.entity_id
_entity_poly.type
_entity_poly.pdbx_seq_one_letter_code
_entity_poly.pdbx_strand_id
1 'polypeptide(L)'
;MEGKDFSGIPEAEFARRQGELDVEKWLASERAGSDLCGSMSWCAFCMKAEMYPCAKAELREKIDAALRDIAGEEVGREAADGRAAAEEIAAAQEDAPAAVGELAEEELAEKQVADSTDNVPEGYERVVRYRRSFRSKLIQNEGVQDAYTELKNALLGYAGVKSRLCQGSENFRVGKKKIAKFAVSGKTLSLFLALPPAEFEESSFRFEDVSEKKSHRETPMRLRLTSRRAVRQAKQLLGRLAAEEGLAEVGCMYTDFHYEYKTDDCLIKKGLIRPYFALVRKKSK
;
A
#
# COMPACT_ATOMS: atom_id res chain seq x y z
N MET A 1 17.75 18.85 7.96
CA MET A 1 16.60 18.19 7.31
C MET A 1 15.88 17.41 8.39
N GLU A 2 14.91 18.06 9.03
CA GLU A 2 14.04 17.40 10.01
C GLU A 2 13.35 16.23 9.32
N GLY A 3 13.59 15.03 9.85
CA GLY A 3 12.97 13.82 9.36
C GLY A 3 11.48 13.93 9.60
N LYS A 4 10.73 14.22 8.53
CA LYS A 4 9.28 14.12 8.53
C LYS A 4 8.91 12.72 9.05
N ASP A 5 8.21 12.68 10.17
CA ASP A 5 7.81 11.42 10.77
C ASP A 5 6.64 10.86 9.95
N PHE A 6 6.96 9.98 9.01
CA PHE A 6 5.99 9.31 8.15
C PHE A 6 5.14 8.26 8.90
N SER A 7 5.02 8.35 10.22
CA SER A 7 4.02 7.59 10.96
C SER A 7 2.69 8.36 10.89
N GLY A 8 1.57 7.66 10.68
CA GLY A 8 0.26 8.30 10.73
C GLY A 8 0.07 9.03 12.07
N ILE A 9 -0.82 10.03 12.10
CA ILE A 9 -1.06 10.86 13.29
C ILE A 9 -1.44 9.95 14.47
N PRO A 10 -0.67 9.93 15.57
CA PRO A 10 -0.92 9.05 16.70
C PRO A 10 -2.21 9.39 17.45
N GLU A 11 -2.78 8.41 18.15
CA GLU A 11 -4.00 8.62 18.95
C GLU A 11 -3.82 9.64 20.07
N ALA A 12 -2.64 9.71 20.68
CA ALA A 12 -2.31 10.72 21.69
C ALA A 12 -2.37 12.16 21.14
N GLU A 13 -2.04 12.35 19.86
CA GLU A 13 -2.13 13.65 19.20
C GLU A 13 -3.58 14.06 18.98
N PHE A 14 -4.45 13.12 18.58
CA PHE A 14 -5.90 13.35 18.52
C PHE A 14 -6.50 13.66 19.90
N ALA A 15 -6.04 12.98 20.95
CA ALA A 15 -6.50 13.24 22.31
C ALA A 15 -6.19 14.67 22.76
N ARG A 16 -4.95 15.12 22.54
CA ARG A 16 -4.53 16.50 22.83
C ARG A 16 -5.37 17.51 22.04
N ARG A 17 -5.50 17.30 20.72
CA ARG A 17 -6.24 18.21 19.83
C ARG A 17 -7.72 18.26 20.16
N GLN A 18 -8.32 17.13 20.55
CA GLN A 18 -9.72 17.08 20.97
C GLN A 18 -9.94 17.94 22.22
N GLY A 19 -9.04 17.88 23.21
CA GLY A 19 -9.13 18.71 24.41
C GLY A 19 -9.07 20.21 24.10
N GLU A 20 -8.17 20.63 23.20
CA GLU A 20 -8.11 22.02 22.71
C GLU A 20 -9.44 22.42 22.04
N LEU A 21 -9.94 21.61 21.11
CA LEU A 21 -11.20 21.87 20.41
C LEU A 21 -12.40 21.90 21.35
N ASP A 22 -12.43 21.07 22.39
CA ASP A 22 -13.51 21.06 23.37
C ASP A 22 -13.55 22.37 24.16
N VAL A 23 -12.39 22.88 24.59
CA VAL A 23 -12.28 24.20 25.24
C VAL A 23 -12.68 25.32 24.29
N GLU A 24 -12.16 25.32 23.06
CA GLU A 24 -12.46 26.34 22.04
C GLU A 24 -13.96 26.37 21.71
N LYS A 25 -14.57 25.21 21.48
CA LYS A 25 -16.00 25.07 21.19
C LYS A 25 -16.87 25.49 22.37
N TRP A 26 -16.47 25.13 23.59
CA TRP A 26 -17.17 25.54 24.80
C TRP A 26 -17.17 27.06 24.94
N LEU A 27 -15.99 27.70 24.86
CA LEU A 27 -15.86 29.15 24.93
C LEU A 27 -16.62 29.86 23.79
N ALA A 28 -16.65 29.28 22.59
CA ALA A 28 -17.43 29.81 21.48
C ALA A 28 -18.94 29.73 21.73
N SER A 29 -19.41 28.62 22.30
CA SER A 29 -20.83 28.42 22.64
C SER A 29 -21.29 29.35 23.76
N GLU A 30 -20.45 29.55 24.79
CA GLU A 30 -20.68 30.53 25.86
C GLU A 30 -20.81 31.94 25.31
N ARG A 31 -19.91 32.35 24.40
CA ARG A 31 -19.99 33.67 23.74
C ARG A 31 -21.24 33.83 22.87
N ALA A 32 -21.70 32.75 22.22
CA ALA A 32 -22.88 32.78 21.37
C ALA A 32 -24.20 32.67 22.16
N GLY A 33 -24.16 32.21 23.41
CA GLY A 33 -25.33 31.94 24.23
C GLY A 33 -26.13 30.71 23.76
N SER A 34 -25.54 29.84 22.94
CA SER A 34 -26.20 28.64 22.40
C SER A 34 -25.16 27.57 22.04
N ASP A 35 -25.56 26.30 22.05
CA ASP A 35 -24.69 25.19 21.63
C ASP A 35 -24.32 25.30 20.14
N LEU A 36 -23.01 25.37 19.85
CA LEU A 36 -22.45 25.41 18.50
C LEU A 36 -21.98 24.04 18.00
N CYS A 37 -22.28 22.96 18.74
CA CYS A 37 -22.00 21.61 18.28
C CYS A 37 -22.75 21.33 16.96
N GLY A 38 -21.98 21.05 15.89
CA GLY A 38 -22.52 20.81 14.55
C GLY A 38 -22.37 21.99 13.59
N SER A 39 -22.00 23.20 14.07
CA SER A 39 -21.89 24.39 13.22
C SER A 39 -20.47 24.66 12.69
N MET A 40 -19.44 23.96 13.20
CA MET A 40 -18.05 24.14 12.75
C MET A 40 -17.84 23.50 11.37
N SER A 41 -16.86 23.98 10.59
CA SER A 41 -16.61 23.50 9.23
C SER A 41 -16.30 21.99 9.19
N TRP A 42 -15.49 21.51 10.13
CA TRP A 42 -15.20 20.08 10.28
C TRP A 42 -16.38 19.23 10.79
N CYS A 43 -17.47 19.81 11.30
CA CYS A 43 -18.59 19.02 11.81
C CYS A 43 -19.26 18.15 10.74
N ALA A 44 -19.16 18.53 9.45
CA ALA A 44 -19.63 17.72 8.34
C ALA A 44 -18.89 16.36 8.22
N PHE A 45 -17.65 16.29 8.69
CA PHE A 45 -16.80 15.09 8.66
C PHE A 45 -16.77 14.35 10.02
N CYS A 46 -17.61 14.76 10.97
CA CYS A 46 -17.62 14.24 12.33
C CYS A 46 -18.37 12.91 12.43
N MET A 47 -17.69 11.89 12.95
CA MET A 47 -18.29 10.60 13.29
C MET A 47 -18.39 10.48 14.81
N LYS A 48 -19.56 10.80 15.37
CA LYS A 48 -19.81 10.89 16.83
C LYS A 48 -19.52 9.59 17.60
N ALA A 49 -19.57 8.44 16.93
CA ALA A 49 -19.34 7.13 17.55
C ALA A 49 -17.85 6.80 17.76
N GLU A 50 -16.93 7.60 17.20
CA GLU A 50 -15.49 7.37 17.34
C GLU A 50 -14.88 8.11 18.52
N MET A 51 -13.77 7.58 19.02
CA MET A 51 -12.89 8.32 19.94
C MET A 51 -12.30 9.56 19.26
N TYR A 52 -12.31 10.68 19.97
CA TYR A 52 -11.82 12.00 19.51
C TYR A 52 -12.48 12.47 18.20
N PRO A 53 -13.83 12.54 18.17
CA PRO A 53 -14.57 12.67 16.93
C PRO A 53 -14.34 14.02 16.23
N CYS A 54 -14.15 15.11 16.98
CA CYS A 54 -13.94 16.45 16.39
C CYS A 54 -12.52 16.61 15.85
N ALA A 55 -11.50 16.14 16.59
CA ALA A 55 -10.11 16.20 16.14
C ALA A 55 -9.89 15.37 14.87
N LYS A 56 -10.50 14.17 14.81
CA LYS A 56 -10.48 13.35 13.59
C LYS A 56 -11.26 13.98 12.45
N ALA A 57 -12.35 14.69 12.74
CA ALA A 57 -13.11 15.40 11.72
C ALA A 57 -12.30 16.56 11.10
N GLU A 58 -11.55 17.30 11.92
CA GLU A 58 -10.65 18.37 11.45
C GLU A 58 -9.59 17.81 10.50
N LEU A 59 -9.01 16.64 10.82
CA LEU A 59 -8.07 15.98 9.92
C LEU A 59 -8.76 15.54 8.61
N ARG A 60 -9.96 14.96 8.67
CA ARG A 60 -10.71 14.55 7.47
C ARG A 60 -11.01 15.74 6.56
N GLU A 61 -11.39 16.87 7.15
CA GLU A 61 -11.59 18.11 6.42
C GLU A 61 -10.29 18.58 5.74
N LYS A 62 -9.14 18.55 6.46
CA LYS A 62 -7.84 18.90 5.89
C LYS A 62 -7.45 17.97 4.73
N ILE A 63 -7.66 16.66 4.89
CA ILE A 63 -7.41 15.68 3.84
C ILE A 63 -8.32 15.97 2.63
N ASP A 64 -9.62 16.20 2.85
CA ASP A 64 -10.58 16.50 1.79
C ASP A 64 -10.23 17.80 1.04
N ALA A 65 -9.85 18.86 1.76
CA ALA A 65 -9.37 20.10 1.16
C ALA A 65 -8.12 19.87 0.30
N ALA A 66 -7.12 19.16 0.83
CA ALA A 66 -5.91 18.84 0.08
C ALA A 66 -6.21 17.99 -1.16
N LEU A 67 -7.13 17.03 -1.08
CA LEU A 67 -7.57 16.25 -2.24
C LEU A 67 -8.29 17.11 -3.28
N ARG A 68 -9.11 18.09 -2.85
CA ARG A 68 -9.76 19.05 -3.75
C ARG A 68 -8.77 19.96 -4.45
N ASP A 69 -7.75 20.44 -3.72
CA ASP A 69 -6.69 21.28 -4.29
C ASP A 69 -5.90 20.50 -5.35
N ILE A 70 -5.52 19.27 -5.04
CA ILE A 70 -4.82 18.38 -5.99
C ILE A 70 -5.70 18.07 -7.21
N ALA A 71 -7.00 17.79 -7.02
CA ALA A 71 -7.91 17.57 -8.15
C ALA A 71 -8.05 18.85 -9.01
N GLY A 72 -8.04 20.04 -8.40
CA GLY A 72 -8.01 21.31 -9.11
C GLY A 72 -6.72 21.53 -9.89
N GLU A 73 -5.57 21.19 -9.29
CA GLU A 73 -4.26 21.22 -9.95
C GLU A 73 -4.16 20.19 -11.08
N GLU A 74 -4.69 18.97 -10.90
CA GLU A 74 -4.77 17.94 -11.92
C GLU A 74 -5.64 18.41 -13.10
N VAL A 75 -6.81 19.01 -12.86
CA VAL A 75 -7.63 19.60 -13.94
C VAL A 75 -6.90 20.77 -14.62
N GLY A 76 -6.15 21.59 -13.88
CA GLY A 76 -5.33 22.67 -14.43
C GLY A 76 -4.17 22.15 -15.29
N ARG A 77 -3.53 21.06 -14.84
CA ARG A 77 -2.43 20.38 -15.53
C ARG A 77 -2.94 19.60 -16.73
N GLU A 78 -4.06 18.89 -16.64
CA GLU A 78 -4.76 18.26 -17.76
C GLU A 78 -5.28 19.29 -18.77
N ALA A 79 -5.63 20.52 -18.37
CA ALA A 79 -5.98 21.60 -19.28
C ALA A 79 -4.74 22.23 -19.97
N ALA A 80 -3.59 22.27 -19.29
CA ALA A 80 -2.31 22.74 -19.84
C ALA A 80 -1.66 21.68 -20.76
N ASP A 81 -1.58 20.44 -20.28
CA ASP A 81 -1.16 19.26 -21.02
C ASP A 81 -2.17 18.92 -22.12
N GLY A 82 -3.46 19.20 -21.96
CA GLY A 82 -4.47 19.08 -23.02
C GLY A 82 -4.30 20.14 -24.11
N ARG A 83 -3.78 21.34 -23.79
CA ARG A 83 -3.36 22.33 -24.78
C ARG A 83 -2.08 21.94 -25.50
N ALA A 84 -1.10 21.36 -24.79
CA ALA A 84 0.14 20.86 -25.38
C ALA A 84 -0.07 19.56 -26.20
N ALA A 85 -0.90 18.65 -25.69
CA ALA A 85 -1.30 17.42 -26.37
C ALA A 85 -2.25 17.70 -27.53
N ALA A 86 -3.04 18.78 -27.54
CA ALA A 86 -3.78 19.18 -28.75
C ALA A 86 -2.85 19.60 -29.91
N GLU A 87 -1.64 20.09 -29.62
CA GLU A 87 -0.58 20.31 -30.62
C GLU A 87 0.13 19.01 -31.02
N GLU A 88 0.24 18.03 -30.13
CA GLU A 88 0.97 16.77 -30.35
C GLU A 88 0.10 15.61 -30.90
N ILE A 89 -1.22 15.62 -30.64
CA ILE A 89 -2.22 14.64 -31.11
C ILE A 89 -2.58 14.84 -32.60
N ALA A 90 -2.14 15.94 -33.22
CA ALA A 90 -2.11 16.05 -34.68
C ALA A 90 -1.08 15.08 -35.33
N ALA A 91 -0.17 14.46 -34.54
CA ALA A 91 0.97 13.71 -35.06
C ALA A 91 1.05 12.22 -34.67
N ALA A 92 0.20 11.66 -33.81
CA ALA A 92 0.32 10.24 -33.44
C ALA A 92 -1.01 9.60 -33.00
N GLN A 93 -1.61 8.85 -33.92
CA GLN A 93 -2.66 7.86 -33.63
C GLN A 93 -2.04 6.46 -33.47
N GLU A 94 -2.76 5.60 -32.74
CA GLU A 94 -2.50 4.19 -32.40
C GLU A 94 -1.51 4.01 -31.23
N ASP A 95 -1.80 3.32 -30.11
CA ASP A 95 -2.64 2.15 -29.89
C ASP A 95 -2.98 2.02 -28.38
N ALA A 96 -4.12 1.39 -28.02
CA ALA A 96 -4.58 1.19 -26.63
C ALA A 96 -4.46 -0.28 -26.18
N PRO A 97 -4.21 -0.58 -24.88
CA PRO A 97 -3.53 -1.81 -24.47
C PRO A 97 -4.47 -2.95 -24.02
N ALA A 98 -4.07 -4.18 -24.34
CA ALA A 98 -4.61 -5.43 -23.80
C ALA A 98 -3.76 -5.90 -22.60
N ALA A 99 -4.30 -5.87 -21.38
CA ALA A 99 -3.57 -6.35 -20.18
C ALA A 99 -4.47 -6.98 -19.10
N VAL A 100 -5.60 -7.58 -19.47
CA VAL A 100 -6.52 -8.23 -18.52
C VAL A 100 -6.56 -9.78 -18.64
N GLY A 101 -5.82 -10.38 -19.56
CA GLY A 101 -5.88 -11.83 -19.87
C GLY A 101 -4.99 -12.74 -19.01
N GLU A 102 -3.74 -12.36 -18.72
CA GLU A 102 -2.74 -13.34 -18.25
C GLU A 102 -2.94 -13.83 -16.80
N LEU A 103 -3.52 -13.04 -15.90
CA LEU A 103 -3.78 -13.48 -14.52
C LEU A 103 -4.92 -14.52 -14.44
N ALA A 104 -5.82 -14.51 -15.42
CA ALA A 104 -6.88 -15.49 -15.53
C ALA A 104 -6.39 -16.78 -16.19
N GLU A 105 -5.44 -16.69 -17.12
CA GLU A 105 -4.85 -17.83 -17.83
C GLU A 105 -3.89 -18.65 -16.95
N GLU A 106 -3.06 -18.02 -16.10
CA GLU A 106 -2.27 -18.75 -15.09
C GLU A 106 -3.18 -19.43 -14.04
N GLU A 107 -4.27 -18.79 -13.59
CA GLU A 107 -5.23 -19.44 -12.68
C GLU A 107 -6.05 -20.56 -13.35
N LEU A 108 -6.35 -20.46 -14.67
CA LEU A 108 -7.06 -21.52 -15.41
C LEU A 108 -6.15 -22.71 -15.71
N ALA A 109 -4.91 -22.47 -16.16
CA ALA A 109 -3.96 -23.51 -16.50
C ALA A 109 -3.57 -24.33 -15.26
N GLU A 110 -3.40 -23.70 -14.10
CA GLU A 110 -3.07 -24.40 -12.86
C GLU A 110 -4.27 -25.15 -12.24
N LYS A 111 -5.51 -24.69 -12.48
CA LYS A 111 -6.72 -25.46 -12.13
C LYS A 111 -6.86 -26.72 -12.97
N GLN A 112 -6.45 -26.69 -14.24
CA GLN A 112 -6.52 -27.85 -15.14
C GLN A 112 -5.48 -28.94 -14.80
N VAL A 113 -4.30 -28.58 -14.27
CA VAL A 113 -3.28 -29.57 -13.89
C VAL A 113 -3.58 -30.28 -12.56
N ALA A 114 -4.38 -29.68 -11.69
CA ALA A 114 -4.72 -30.27 -10.40
C ALA A 114 -5.78 -31.39 -10.48
N ASP A 115 -6.50 -31.51 -11.60
CA ASP A 115 -7.64 -32.42 -11.76
C ASP A 115 -7.36 -33.61 -12.71
N SER A 116 -6.20 -33.62 -13.39
CA SER A 116 -5.88 -34.68 -14.35
C SER A 116 -4.76 -35.60 -13.88
N THR A 117 -5.15 -36.84 -13.55
CA THR A 117 -4.38 -38.09 -13.40
C THR A 117 -3.87 -38.47 -12.00
N ASP A 118 -4.50 -39.50 -11.44
CA ASP A 118 -4.03 -40.29 -10.30
C ASP A 118 -2.80 -41.17 -10.58
N ASN A 119 -2.24 -41.11 -11.79
CA ASN A 119 -1.03 -41.83 -12.15
C ASN A 119 0.22 -41.05 -11.72
N VAL A 120 0.83 -41.45 -10.61
CA VAL A 120 2.16 -41.00 -10.20
C VAL A 120 3.21 -41.75 -11.02
N PRO A 121 4.02 -41.08 -11.88
CA PRO A 121 5.04 -41.75 -12.68
C PRO A 121 6.10 -42.44 -11.81
N GLU A 122 6.65 -43.55 -12.30
CA GLU A 122 7.69 -44.31 -11.62
C GLU A 122 8.93 -43.41 -11.37
N GLY A 123 9.40 -43.37 -10.12
CA GLY A 123 10.47 -42.45 -9.70
C GLY A 123 10.03 -41.09 -9.14
N TYR A 124 8.72 -40.80 -9.08
CA TYR A 124 8.17 -39.59 -8.45
C TYR A 124 7.32 -39.94 -7.21
N GLU A 125 7.20 -39.00 -6.27
CA GLU A 125 6.32 -39.06 -5.11
C GLU A 125 5.37 -37.85 -5.06
N ARG A 126 4.14 -38.07 -4.62
CA ARG A 126 3.15 -37.01 -4.43
C ARG A 126 3.38 -36.34 -3.08
N VAL A 127 3.68 -35.05 -3.10
CA VAL A 127 3.94 -34.24 -1.90
C VAL A 127 2.90 -33.11 -1.83
N VAL A 128 2.34 -32.88 -0.64
CA VAL A 128 1.48 -31.72 -0.39
C VAL A 128 2.36 -30.48 -0.27
N ARG A 129 2.07 -29.46 -1.06
CA ARG A 129 2.68 -28.14 -1.01
C ARG A 129 1.62 -27.11 -0.65
N TYR A 130 2.06 -25.97 -0.10
CA TYR A 130 1.17 -24.92 0.38
C TYR A 130 1.38 -23.62 -0.40
N ARG A 131 0.33 -23.13 -1.06
CA ARG A 131 0.28 -21.76 -1.60
C ARG A 131 -0.13 -20.82 -0.47
N ARG A 132 0.85 -20.08 0.05
CA ARG A 132 0.65 -19.10 1.11
C ARG A 132 0.37 -17.71 0.54
N SER A 133 -0.75 -17.10 0.95
CA SER A 133 -1.05 -15.70 0.62
C SER A 133 -0.13 -14.72 1.35
N PHE A 134 -0.02 -13.47 0.87
CA PHE A 134 0.68 -12.38 1.55
C PHE A 134 0.18 -12.22 2.99
N ARG A 135 -1.15 -12.22 3.18
CA ARG A 135 -1.77 -12.11 4.50
C ARG A 135 -1.38 -13.27 5.41
N SER A 136 -1.37 -14.52 4.92
CA SER A 136 -0.90 -15.66 5.73
C SER A 136 0.57 -15.52 6.15
N LYS A 137 1.44 -15.09 5.24
CA LYS A 137 2.86 -14.88 5.52
C LYS A 137 3.10 -13.76 6.53
N LEU A 138 2.29 -12.70 6.49
CA LEU A 138 2.35 -11.58 7.43
C LEU A 138 1.88 -12.00 8.83
N ILE A 139 0.74 -12.71 8.91
CA ILE A 139 0.21 -13.24 10.18
C ILE A 139 1.22 -14.16 10.88
N GLN A 140 1.92 -14.99 10.13
CA GLN A 140 2.88 -15.96 10.70
C GLN A 140 4.28 -15.40 10.94
N ASN A 141 4.51 -14.12 10.64
CA ASN A 141 5.82 -13.49 10.76
C ASN A 141 5.69 -12.16 11.51
N GLU A 142 5.74 -12.23 12.84
CA GLU A 142 5.62 -11.06 13.72
C GLU A 142 6.73 -10.03 13.46
N GLY A 143 7.96 -10.48 13.21
CA GLY A 143 9.11 -9.60 13.03
C GLY A 143 9.05 -8.69 11.79
N VAL A 144 8.12 -8.92 10.85
CA VAL A 144 7.90 -8.02 9.71
C VAL A 144 6.71 -7.10 9.89
N GLN A 145 5.87 -7.30 10.92
CA GLN A 145 4.63 -6.55 11.10
C GLN A 145 4.91 -5.09 11.47
N ASP A 146 5.91 -4.82 12.32
CA ASP A 146 6.33 -3.45 12.66
C ASP A 146 6.67 -2.64 11.39
N ALA A 147 7.58 -3.18 10.56
CA ALA A 147 8.02 -2.53 9.33
C ALA A 147 6.87 -2.37 8.32
N TYR A 148 5.96 -3.35 8.25
CA TYR A 148 4.78 -3.27 7.42
C TYR A 148 3.81 -2.18 7.88
N THR A 149 3.50 -2.14 9.18
CA THR A 149 2.61 -1.13 9.78
C THR A 149 3.16 0.27 9.56
N GLU A 150 4.44 0.47 9.83
CA GLU A 150 5.10 1.78 9.69
C GLU A 150 5.10 2.27 8.24
N LEU A 151 5.50 1.43 7.28
CA LEU A 151 5.58 1.84 5.88
C LEU A 151 4.22 1.90 5.18
N LYS A 152 3.24 1.08 5.61
CA LYS A 152 1.89 1.15 5.07
C LYS A 152 1.20 2.45 5.47
N ASN A 153 1.33 2.88 6.73
CA ASN A 153 0.84 4.19 7.15
C ASN A 153 1.53 5.32 6.37
N ALA A 154 2.85 5.25 6.18
CA ALA A 154 3.60 6.22 5.37
C ALA A 154 3.04 6.33 3.94
N LEU A 155 2.84 5.19 3.26
CA LEU A 155 2.29 5.16 1.90
C LEU A 155 0.87 5.71 1.81
N LEU A 156 0.02 5.41 2.80
CA LEU A 156 -1.37 5.89 2.85
C LEU A 156 -1.48 7.36 3.28
N GLY A 157 -0.39 7.98 3.74
CA GLY A 157 -0.33 9.40 4.05
C GLY A 157 -0.17 10.31 2.82
N TYR A 158 0.09 9.74 1.64
CA TYR A 158 0.16 10.48 0.39
C TYR A 158 -1.20 10.52 -0.31
N ALA A 159 -1.50 11.67 -0.92
CA ALA A 159 -2.72 11.89 -1.66
C ALA A 159 -2.91 10.88 -2.80
N GLY A 160 -4.15 10.45 -3.01
CA GLY A 160 -4.52 9.57 -4.13
C GLY A 160 -4.01 8.12 -4.04
N VAL A 161 -3.18 7.78 -3.05
CA VAL A 161 -2.64 6.42 -2.90
C VAL A 161 -3.72 5.47 -2.39
N LYS A 162 -4.00 4.43 -3.18
CA LYS A 162 -4.92 3.35 -2.83
C LYS A 162 -4.17 2.04 -2.69
N SER A 163 -4.43 1.32 -1.60
CA SER A 163 -3.92 -0.04 -1.41
C SER A 163 -4.89 -1.08 -2.00
N ARG A 164 -4.32 -2.07 -2.70
CA ARG A 164 -5.02 -3.27 -3.17
C ARG A 164 -4.26 -4.52 -2.73
N LEU A 165 -4.88 -5.30 -1.85
CA LEU A 165 -4.37 -6.60 -1.43
C LEU A 165 -4.59 -7.64 -2.54
N CYS A 166 -3.52 -8.33 -2.93
CA CYS A 166 -3.56 -9.46 -3.86
C CYS A 166 -3.07 -10.73 -3.14
N GLN A 167 -3.23 -11.89 -3.79
CA GLN A 167 -2.89 -13.18 -3.17
C GLN A 167 -1.42 -13.23 -2.72
N GLY A 168 -0.46 -12.80 -3.55
CA GLY A 168 0.98 -12.87 -3.23
C GLY A 168 1.63 -11.59 -2.70
N SER A 169 0.93 -10.45 -2.77
CA SER A 169 1.50 -9.13 -2.49
C SER A 169 0.40 -8.10 -2.21
N GLU A 170 0.77 -6.98 -1.59
CA GLU A 170 -0.07 -5.79 -1.51
C GLU A 170 0.48 -4.72 -2.44
N ASN A 171 -0.37 -4.13 -3.29
CA ASN A 171 0.03 -3.16 -4.29
C ASN A 171 -0.55 -1.79 -3.96
N PHE A 172 0.24 -0.73 -4.16
CA PHE A 172 -0.16 0.65 -3.95
C PHE A 172 -0.21 1.35 -5.31
N ARG A 173 -1.30 2.04 -5.58
CA ARG A 173 -1.56 2.69 -6.87
C ARG A 173 -2.03 4.12 -6.68
N VAL A 174 -1.66 4.96 -7.63
CA VAL A 174 -2.24 6.28 -7.83
C VAL A 174 -2.87 6.26 -9.22
N GLY A 175 -4.17 6.49 -9.29
CA GLY A 175 -4.94 6.29 -10.52
C GLY A 175 -4.75 4.87 -11.09
N LYS A 176 -4.17 4.79 -12.30
CA LYS A 176 -3.87 3.53 -12.99
C LYS A 176 -2.44 3.01 -12.73
N LYS A 177 -1.53 3.85 -12.23
CA LYS A 177 -0.10 3.55 -12.10
C LYS A 177 0.20 2.87 -10.76
N LYS A 178 1.02 1.82 -10.78
CA LYS A 178 1.53 1.15 -9.57
C LYS A 178 2.79 1.86 -9.09
N ILE A 179 2.72 2.46 -7.91
CA ILE A 179 3.86 3.21 -7.32
C ILE A 179 4.71 2.34 -6.42
N ALA A 180 4.09 1.39 -5.70
CA ALA A 180 4.79 0.54 -4.76
C ALA A 180 4.12 -0.83 -4.61
N LYS A 181 4.88 -1.81 -4.12
CA LYS A 181 4.40 -3.17 -3.85
C LYS A 181 5.11 -3.75 -2.64
N PHE A 182 4.36 -4.37 -1.72
CA PHE A 182 4.90 -5.21 -0.68
C PHE A 182 4.81 -6.68 -1.04
N ALA A 183 5.88 -7.42 -0.81
CA ALA A 183 5.86 -8.88 -0.86
C ALA A 183 6.70 -9.48 0.27
N VAL A 184 6.21 -10.55 0.89
CA VAL A 184 7.00 -11.31 1.87
C VAL A 184 7.77 -12.41 1.16
N SER A 185 9.09 -12.30 1.18
CA SER A 185 10.04 -13.26 0.62
C SER A 185 10.75 -13.99 1.75
N GLY A 186 10.39 -15.26 1.99
CA GLY A 186 10.89 -16.01 3.14
C GLY A 186 10.47 -15.35 4.45
N LYS A 187 11.45 -14.90 5.24
CA LYS A 187 11.24 -14.23 6.53
C LYS A 187 11.33 -12.70 6.47
N THR A 188 11.49 -12.12 5.27
CA THR A 188 11.75 -10.69 5.11
C THR A 188 10.66 -10.00 4.30
N LEU A 189 10.26 -8.80 4.71
CA LEU A 189 9.40 -7.92 3.91
C LEU A 189 10.24 -7.24 2.83
N SER A 190 9.82 -7.34 1.58
CA SER A 190 10.42 -6.63 0.45
C SER A 190 9.46 -5.54 -0.01
N LEU A 191 9.98 -4.32 -0.16
CA LEU A 191 9.31 -3.17 -0.78
C LEU A 191 9.83 -3.02 -2.20
N PHE A 192 8.93 -2.89 -3.16
CA PHE A 192 9.27 -2.56 -4.54
C PHE A 192 8.73 -1.17 -4.84
N LEU A 193 9.53 -0.34 -5.50
CA LEU A 193 9.21 1.06 -5.82
C LEU A 193 9.28 1.30 -7.32
N ALA A 194 8.42 2.18 -7.82
CA ALA A 194 8.44 2.69 -9.18
C ALA A 194 9.51 3.78 -9.38
N LEU A 195 10.72 3.54 -8.86
CA LEU A 195 11.88 4.41 -9.03
C LEU A 195 12.91 3.72 -9.94
N PRO A 196 13.55 4.45 -10.87
CA PRO A 196 14.61 3.90 -11.72
C PRO A 196 15.86 3.58 -10.88
N PRO A 197 16.33 2.32 -10.82
CA PRO A 197 17.48 1.94 -9.99
C PRO A 197 18.78 2.66 -10.35
N ALA A 198 18.96 3.00 -11.64
CA ALA A 198 20.16 3.65 -12.18
C ALA A 198 20.45 5.02 -11.53
N GLU A 199 19.41 5.78 -11.15
CA GLU A 199 19.58 7.10 -10.54
C GLU A 199 20.11 7.05 -9.10
N PHE A 200 20.07 5.86 -8.49
CA PHE A 200 20.41 5.68 -7.07
C PHE A 200 21.66 4.82 -6.87
N GLU A 201 22.38 4.42 -7.93
CA GLU A 201 23.57 3.56 -7.82
C GLU A 201 24.69 4.18 -6.98
N GLU A 202 24.88 5.50 -7.07
CA GLU A 202 25.88 6.23 -6.28
C GLU A 202 25.40 6.54 -4.85
N SER A 203 24.14 6.23 -4.53
CA SER A 203 23.55 6.52 -3.23
C SER A 203 23.92 5.48 -2.16
N SER A 204 23.79 5.86 -0.89
CA SER A 204 23.99 4.93 0.25
C SER A 204 22.82 3.96 0.49
N PHE A 205 21.87 3.88 -0.44
CA PHE A 205 20.70 3.00 -0.31
C PHE A 205 21.05 1.56 -0.69
N ARG A 206 20.55 0.60 0.08
CA ARG A 206 20.67 -0.83 -0.26
C ARG A 206 19.43 -1.29 -1.01
N PHE A 207 19.56 -1.44 -2.32
CA PHE A 207 18.50 -1.96 -3.20
C PHE A 207 19.04 -2.99 -4.20
N GLU A 208 18.12 -3.71 -4.82
CA GLU A 208 18.36 -4.65 -5.92
C GLU A 208 17.51 -4.19 -7.11
N ASP A 209 18.07 -4.18 -8.33
CA ASP A 209 17.28 -4.02 -9.54
C ASP A 209 16.62 -5.36 -9.91
N VAL A 210 15.30 -5.33 -10.12
CA VAL A 210 14.50 -6.49 -10.57
C VAL A 210 13.68 -6.20 -11.83
N SER A 211 14.04 -5.14 -12.57
CA SER A 211 13.40 -4.70 -13.82
C SER A 211 13.28 -5.80 -14.88
N GLU A 212 14.23 -6.74 -14.91
CA GLU A 212 14.23 -7.88 -15.84
C GLU A 212 12.96 -8.74 -15.75
N LYS A 213 12.35 -8.82 -14.56
CA LYS A 213 11.16 -9.66 -14.33
C LYS A 213 9.91 -8.91 -14.78
N LYS A 214 9.13 -9.51 -15.70
CA LYS A 214 7.86 -8.96 -16.20
C LYS A 214 6.93 -8.48 -15.08
N SER A 215 6.83 -9.23 -13.99
CA SER A 215 5.98 -8.92 -12.83
C SER A 215 6.43 -7.73 -11.98
N HIS A 216 7.63 -7.20 -12.23
CA HIS A 216 8.26 -6.10 -11.51
C HIS A 216 8.67 -4.94 -12.42
N ARG A 217 8.34 -4.95 -13.71
CA ARG A 217 8.66 -3.86 -14.65
C ARG A 217 8.12 -2.50 -14.20
N GLU A 218 6.91 -2.46 -13.67
CA GLU A 218 6.31 -1.22 -13.12
C GLU A 218 6.96 -0.76 -11.81
N THR A 219 7.65 -1.64 -11.08
CA THR A 219 8.28 -1.34 -9.78
C THR A 219 9.66 -2.01 -9.72
N PRO A 220 10.65 -1.48 -10.47
CA PRO A 220 11.92 -2.16 -10.71
C PRO A 220 12.87 -2.13 -9.52
N MET A 221 12.79 -1.13 -8.64
CA MET A 221 13.67 -1.04 -7.47
C MET A 221 13.15 -1.87 -6.31
N ARG A 222 13.93 -2.85 -5.84
CA ARG A 222 13.58 -3.70 -4.67
C ARG A 222 14.43 -3.36 -3.46
N LEU A 223 13.77 -3.14 -2.32
CA LEU A 223 14.39 -2.99 -1.01
C LEU A 223 14.02 -4.16 -0.08
N ARG A 224 15.03 -4.73 0.57
CA ARG A 224 14.86 -5.75 1.61
C ARG A 224 14.86 -5.12 2.99
N LEU A 225 13.74 -5.22 3.69
CA LEU A 225 13.53 -4.59 5.00
C LEU A 225 13.98 -5.54 6.11
N THR A 226 15.28 -5.57 6.36
CA THR A 226 15.89 -6.46 7.37
C THR A 226 16.18 -5.77 8.70
N SER A 227 16.17 -4.44 8.74
CA SER A 227 16.56 -3.66 9.91
C SER A 227 15.83 -2.33 9.98
N ARG A 228 15.82 -1.70 11.17
CA ARG A 228 15.27 -0.35 11.36
C ARG A 228 15.92 0.69 10.44
N ARG A 229 17.22 0.55 10.13
CA ARG A 229 17.90 1.42 9.16
C ARG A 229 17.32 1.27 7.76
N ALA A 230 17.01 0.05 7.34
CA ALA A 230 16.39 -0.21 6.04
C ALA A 230 14.98 0.40 5.95
N VAL A 231 14.21 0.36 7.03
CA VAL A 231 12.88 1.02 7.10
C VAL A 231 13.01 2.53 6.97
N ARG A 232 13.98 3.16 7.67
CA ARG A 232 14.25 4.60 7.51
C ARG A 232 14.68 4.97 6.08
N GLN A 233 15.54 4.17 5.46
CA GLN A 233 15.93 4.38 4.06
C GLN A 233 14.73 4.23 3.11
N ALA A 234 13.86 3.24 3.36
CA ALA A 234 12.64 3.07 2.58
C ALA A 234 11.71 4.29 2.69
N LYS A 235 11.52 4.86 3.88
CA LYS A 235 10.76 6.11 4.07
C LYS A 235 11.34 7.28 3.27
N GLN A 236 12.67 7.42 3.24
CA GLN A 236 13.32 8.47 2.45
C GLN A 236 13.06 8.30 0.94
N LEU A 237 13.14 7.06 0.45
CA LEU A 237 12.83 6.75 -0.95
C LEU A 237 11.35 6.93 -1.28
N LEU A 238 10.44 6.64 -0.35
CA LEU A 238 9.02 6.96 -0.51
C LEU A 238 8.81 8.48 -0.66
N GLY A 239 9.51 9.29 0.12
CA GLY A 239 9.48 10.75 -0.03
C GLY A 239 10.01 11.23 -1.40
N ARG A 240 11.04 10.57 -1.94
CA ARG A 240 11.56 10.86 -3.29
C ARG A 240 10.55 10.47 -4.37
N LEU A 241 10.00 9.26 -4.29
CA LEU A 241 8.96 8.76 -5.19
C LEU A 241 7.73 9.69 -5.17
N ALA A 242 7.29 10.11 -3.98
CA ALA A 242 6.18 11.05 -3.86
C ALA A 242 6.50 12.40 -4.52
N ALA A 243 7.73 12.92 -4.38
CA ALA A 243 8.13 14.16 -5.03
C ALA A 243 8.17 14.05 -6.56
N GLU A 244 8.68 12.94 -7.11
CA GLU A 244 8.71 12.69 -8.56
C GLU A 244 7.31 12.55 -9.17
N GLU A 245 6.41 11.86 -8.45
CA GLU A 245 5.02 11.68 -8.87
C GLU A 245 4.12 12.88 -8.52
N GLY A 246 4.65 13.92 -7.85
CA GLY A 246 3.87 15.10 -7.43
C GLY A 246 2.82 14.81 -6.35
N LEU A 247 3.01 13.79 -5.52
CA LEU A 247 2.06 13.39 -4.49
C LEU A 247 2.22 14.25 -3.23
N ALA A 248 1.18 15.00 -2.89
CA ALA A 248 1.14 15.75 -1.65
C ALA A 248 1.01 14.83 -0.42
N GLU A 249 1.65 15.23 0.67
CA GLU A 249 1.54 14.58 1.97
C GLU A 249 0.31 15.14 2.69
N VAL A 250 -0.78 14.36 2.71
CA VAL A 250 -2.07 14.75 3.32
C VAL A 250 -2.20 14.25 4.76
N GLY A 251 -1.29 13.35 5.16
CA GLY A 251 -1.35 12.65 6.43
C GLY A 251 -2.37 11.51 6.41
N CYS A 252 -2.23 10.59 7.35
CA CYS A 252 -3.20 9.52 7.56
C CYS A 252 -3.45 9.33 9.04
N MET A 253 -4.62 8.79 9.38
CA MET A 253 -4.86 8.28 10.73
C MET A 253 -3.99 7.04 10.92
N TYR A 254 -3.19 7.03 11.98
CA TYR A 254 -2.42 5.85 12.31
C TYR A 254 -3.34 4.64 12.46
N THR A 255 -3.08 3.60 11.67
CA THR A 255 -3.78 2.32 11.78
C THR A 255 -2.77 1.25 12.16
N ASP A 256 -3.06 0.53 13.23
CA ASP A 256 -2.26 -0.64 13.60
C ASP A 256 -2.61 -1.82 12.68
N PHE A 257 -1.61 -2.34 11.96
CA PHE A 257 -1.76 -3.47 11.05
C PHE A 257 -1.12 -4.77 11.59
N HIS A 258 -0.90 -4.86 12.90
CA HIS A 258 -0.49 -6.10 13.54
C HIS A 258 -1.58 -7.17 13.51
N TYR A 259 -1.16 -8.42 13.46
CA TYR A 259 -2.02 -9.59 13.49
C TYR A 259 -1.48 -10.60 14.49
N GLU A 260 -2.38 -11.14 15.31
CA GLU A 260 -2.08 -12.31 16.14
C GLU A 260 -1.68 -13.52 15.29
N TYR A 261 -0.64 -14.23 15.74
CA TYR A 261 -0.17 -15.46 15.10
C TYR A 261 -1.29 -16.50 14.97
N LYS A 262 -1.33 -17.18 13.82
CA LYS A 262 -2.30 -18.26 13.54
C LYS A 262 -1.60 -19.48 12.95
N THR A 263 -2.03 -20.65 13.38
CA THR A 263 -1.55 -21.93 12.88
C THR A 263 -1.96 -22.17 11.43
N ASP A 264 -1.25 -23.06 10.74
CA ASP A 264 -1.56 -23.44 9.35
C ASP A 264 -3.02 -23.90 9.21
N ASP A 265 -3.53 -24.73 10.12
CA ASP A 265 -4.92 -25.21 10.10
C ASP A 265 -5.96 -24.08 10.13
N CYS A 266 -5.71 -23.05 10.96
CA CYS A 266 -6.58 -21.89 11.05
C CYS A 266 -6.55 -21.07 9.75
N LEU A 267 -5.38 -20.93 9.14
CA LEU A 267 -5.21 -20.18 7.90
C LEU A 267 -5.74 -20.93 6.66
N ILE A 268 -5.69 -22.26 6.67
CA ILE A 268 -6.32 -23.13 5.66
C ILE A 268 -7.84 -22.98 5.74
N LYS A 269 -8.44 -23.07 6.94
CA LYS A 269 -9.88 -22.86 7.15
C LYS A 269 -10.35 -21.48 6.66
N LYS A 270 -9.49 -20.46 6.75
CA LYS A 270 -9.76 -19.09 6.26
C LYS A 270 -9.46 -18.89 4.78
N GLY A 271 -9.00 -19.91 4.05
CA GLY A 271 -8.63 -19.83 2.64
C GLY A 271 -7.38 -18.99 2.35
N LEU A 272 -6.62 -18.61 3.39
CA LEU A 272 -5.38 -17.83 3.27
C LEU A 272 -4.18 -18.70 2.88
N ILE A 273 -4.25 -20.01 3.17
CA ILE A 273 -3.32 -21.03 2.70
C ILE A 273 -4.13 -22.03 1.88
N ARG A 274 -3.67 -22.32 0.65
CA ARG A 274 -4.28 -23.33 -0.22
C ARG A 274 -3.31 -24.50 -0.40
N PRO A 275 -3.60 -25.70 0.12
CA PRO A 275 -2.81 -26.88 -0.17
C PRO A 275 -3.03 -27.30 -1.63
N TYR A 276 -1.98 -27.80 -2.27
CA TYR A 276 -2.03 -28.40 -3.60
C TYR A 276 -1.05 -29.56 -3.67
N PHE A 277 -1.30 -30.52 -4.56
CA PHE A 277 -0.40 -31.65 -4.76
C PHE A 277 0.67 -31.30 -5.79
N ALA A 278 1.91 -31.70 -5.51
CA ALA A 278 3.02 -31.58 -6.44
C ALA A 278 3.76 -32.92 -6.53
N LEU A 279 4.15 -33.31 -7.73
CA LEU A 279 4.99 -34.49 -7.95
C LEU A 279 6.46 -34.09 -7.81
N VAL A 280 7.21 -34.78 -6.95
CA VAL A 280 8.62 -34.52 -6.71
C VAL A 280 9.41 -35.78 -7.07
N ARG A 281 10.56 -35.63 -7.74
CA ARG A 281 11.43 -36.77 -8.05
C ARG A 281 11.98 -37.36 -6.76
N LYS A 282 11.84 -38.68 -6.59
CA LYS A 282 12.43 -39.41 -5.45
C LYS A 282 13.94 -39.21 -5.48
N LYS A 283 14.52 -38.76 -4.36
CA LYS A 283 15.98 -38.71 -4.23
C LYS A 283 16.51 -40.15 -4.22
N SER A 284 17.40 -40.49 -5.14
CA SER A 284 18.19 -41.73 -5.04
C SER A 284 19.03 -41.64 -3.77
N LYS A 285 18.89 -42.63 -2.90
CA LYS A 285 19.68 -42.77 -1.69
C LYS A 285 21.10 -43.20 -2.02
#